data_AF-A0A183BGM2-F1
#
_entry.id   AF-A0A183BGM2-F1
#
_cell.length_a   1.000
_cell.length_b   1.000
_cell.length_c   1.000
_cell.angle_alpha   90.00
_cell.angle_beta   90.00
_cell.angle_gamma   90.00
#
_symmetry.space_group_name_H-M   'P 1'
#
loop_
_entity.id
_entity.type
_entity.pdbx_description
1 polymer ?
#
loop_
_entity_poly.entity_id
_entity_poly.type
_entity_poly.pdbx_seq_one_letter_code
_entity_poly.pdbx_strand_id
1 'polypeptide(L)' 'MLPGEVSSFTVPVERLGAFPAVNKKLRDYMMDKKGNAVKHCCGLMGLQQQGGLGYPDLDELMMKPEPLEFIFELVR' A
#
# COMPACT_ATOMS: atom_id res chain seq x y z
N MET A 1 16.12 -2.80 -13.60
CA MET A 1 15.91 -1.49 -14.24
C MET A 1 17.24 -0.75 -14.25
N LEU A 2 17.61 -0.15 -15.38
CA LEU A 2 18.76 0.73 -15.52
C LEU A 2 18.36 2.19 -15.21
N PRO A 3 19.28 3.06 -14.76
CA PRO A 3 18.96 4.48 -14.59
C PRO A 3 18.38 5.10 -15.88
N GLY A 4 17.25 5.78 -15.76
CA GLY A 4 16.47 6.32 -16.88
C GLY A 4 15.49 5.34 -17.52
N GLU A 5 15.45 4.07 -17.09
CA GLU A 5 14.51 3.07 -17.60
C GLU A 5 13.08 3.31 -17.07
N VAL A 6 12.10 3.28 -17.97
CA VAL A 6 10.67 3.19 -17.64
C VAL A 6 10.18 1.79 -18.00
N SER A 7 9.68 1.05 -17.01
CA SER A 7 9.24 -0.34 -17.18
C SER A 7 7.90 -0.58 -16.51
N SER A 8 7.09 -1.45 -17.12
CA SER A 8 5.79 -1.88 -16.59
C SER A 8 5.82 -3.33 -16.11
N PHE A 9 5.20 -3.59 -14.97
CA PHE A 9 5.13 -4.91 -14.34
C PHE A 9 3.69 -5.23 -13.95
N THR A 10 3.07 -6.17 -14.67
CA THR A 10 1.79 -6.76 -14.25
C THR A 10 2.04 -7.80 -13.18
N VAL A 11 1.46 -7.59 -12.00
CA VAL A 11 1.64 -8.44 -10.82
C VAL A 11 0.32 -9.13 -10.50
N PRO A 12 0.30 -10.47 -10.39
CA PRO A 12 -0.91 -11.20 -10.11
C PRO A 12 -1.27 -11.12 -8.62
N VAL A 13 -2.54 -11.37 -8.32
CA VAL A 13 -3.16 -11.17 -6.99
C VAL A 13 -2.39 -11.85 -5.86
N GLU A 14 -1.81 -13.03 -6.09
CA GLU A 14 -1.15 -13.83 -5.07
C GLU A 14 0.10 -13.13 -4.49
N ARG A 15 0.64 -12.14 -5.21
CA ARG A 15 1.81 -11.35 -4.79
C ARG A 15 1.42 -9.99 -4.19
N LEU A 16 0.13 -9.65 -4.16
CA LEU A 16 -0.35 -8.32 -3.77
C LEU A 16 -0.89 -8.23 -2.34
N GLY A 17 -0.90 -9.32 -1.58
CA GLY A 17 -1.48 -9.34 -0.23
C GLY A 17 -0.90 -8.28 0.74
N ALA A 18 0.37 -7.91 0.60
CA ALA A 18 1.00 -6.88 1.42
C ALA A 18 0.82 -5.45 0.87
N PHE A 19 0.41 -5.30 -0.39
CA PHE A 19 0.41 -4.01 -1.09
C PHE A 19 -0.48 -2.94 -0.40
N PRO A 20 -1.75 -3.23 -0.03
CA PRO A 20 -2.59 -2.23 0.64
C PRO A 20 -1.96 -1.66 1.92
N ALA A 21 -1.41 -2.52 2.78
CA ALA A 21 -0.81 -2.09 4.04
C ALA A 21 0.48 -1.28 3.84
N VAL A 22 1.31 -1.64 2.85
CA VAL A 22 2.52 -0.88 2.50
C VAL A 22 2.15 0.47 1.87
N ASN A 23 1.16 0.49 0.98
CA ASN A 23 0.70 1.72 0.33
C ASN A 23 0.12 2.71 1.36
N LYS A 24 -0.67 2.23 2.33
CA LYS A 24 -1.11 3.04 3.48
C LYS A 24 0.05 3.74 4.18
N LYS A 25 1.11 2.99 4.54
CA LYS A 25 2.30 3.55 5.21
C LYS A 25 2.99 4.61 4.35
N LEU A 26 3.09 4.36 3.05
CA LEU A 26 3.69 5.32 2.11
C LEU A 26 2.87 6.62 2.04
N ARG A 27 1.54 6.54 1.97
CA ARG A 27 0.64 7.71 2.01
C ARG A 27 0.76 8.48 3.32
N ASP A 28 0.74 7.77 4.44
CA ASP A 28 0.88 8.37 5.77
C ASP A 28 2.22 9.10 5.91
N TYR A 29 3.30 8.55 5.34
CA TYR A 29 4.62 9.18 5.28
C TYR A 29 4.62 10.46 4.41
N MET A 30 4.02 10.42 3.22
CA MET A 30 3.96 11.60 2.32
C MET A 30 3.16 12.76 2.91
N MET A 31 2.11 12.46 3.69
CA MET A 31 1.29 13.49 4.33
C MET A 31 1.93 14.10 5.58
N ASP A 32 3.20 13.78 5.86
CA ASP A 32 3.94 14.20 7.06
C ASP A 32 3.13 13.99 8.35
N LYS A 33 2.27 12.94 8.38
CA LYS A 33 1.66 12.40 9.60
C LYS A 33 2.76 11.73 10.41
N LYS A 34 3.71 12.55 10.90
CA LYS A 34 4.80 12.17 11.78
C LYS A 34 4.20 11.68 13.09
N GLY A 35 4.02 10.37 13.16
CA GLY A 35 3.94 9.65 14.42
C GLY A 35 2.66 9.91 15.21
N ASN A 36 1.56 9.28 14.80
CA ASN A 36 1.02 8.32 15.74
C ASN A 36 1.66 7.00 15.39
N ALA A 37 2.90 6.80 15.86
CA ALA A 37 3.48 5.49 15.95
C ALA A 37 2.49 4.66 16.75
N VAL A 38 1.63 3.92 16.05
CA VAL A 38 0.88 2.83 16.67
C VAL A 38 1.99 1.88 17.10
N LYS A 39 2.43 2.08 18.34
CA LYS A 39 3.19 1.13 19.13
C LYS A 39 2.59 -0.22 18.78
N HIS A 40 3.47 -1.13 18.41
CA HIS A 40 3.34 -2.43 17.79
C HIS A 40 2.32 -3.42 18.43
N CYS A 41 1.16 -2.92 18.86
CA CYS A 41 0.23 -3.54 19.78
C CYS A 41 -1.24 -3.43 19.32
N CYS A 42 -1.59 -2.53 18.37
CA CYS A 42 -3.00 -2.36 17.96
C CYS A 42 -3.27 -2.29 16.44
N GLY A 43 -2.36 -2.76 15.57
CA GLY A 43 -2.60 -2.75 14.11
C GLY A 43 -3.86 -3.54 13.68
N LEU A 44 -4.12 -4.67 14.34
CA LEU A 44 -5.30 -5.51 14.11
C LEU A 44 -6.57 -4.94 14.77
N MET A 45 -6.45 -4.32 15.94
CA MET A 45 -7.60 -3.76 16.67
C MET A 45 -8.13 -2.48 16.01
N GLY A 46 -7.25 -1.67 15.42
CA GLY A 46 -7.62 -0.49 14.62
C GLY A 46 -8.33 -0.87 13.32
N LEU A 47 -7.89 -1.93 12.64
CA LEU A 47 -8.57 -2.44 11.43
C LEU A 47 -10.00 -2.90 11.73
N GLN A 48 -10.20 -3.53 12.89
CA GLN A 48 -11.50 -4.02 13.34
C GLN A 48 -12.43 -2.91 13.87
N GLN A 49 -11.90 -1.82 14.43
CA GLN A 49 -12.70 -0.66 14.88
C GLN A 49 -13.00 0.35 13.77
N GLN A 50 -12.10 0.52 12.79
CA GLN A 50 -12.26 1.50 11.71
C GLN A 50 -12.87 0.92 10.43
N GLY A 51 -13.06 -0.41 10.36
CA GLY A 51 -13.67 -1.07 9.19
C GLY A 51 -12.78 -1.11 7.96
N GLY A 52 -11.46 -0.86 8.09
CA GLY A 52 -10.53 -0.76 6.98
C GLY A 52 -9.23 -0.04 7.32
N LEU A 53 -8.40 0.19 6.30
CA LEU A 53 -7.14 0.92 6.34
C LEU A 53 -7.33 2.44 6.40
N GLY A 54 -8.56 2.94 6.24
CA GLY A 54 -8.89 4.36 6.23
C GLY A 54 -8.64 5.04 4.88
N TYR A 55 -8.44 4.23 3.83
CA TYR A 55 -8.26 4.65 2.44
C TYR A 55 -9.22 3.78 1.59
N PRO A 56 -10.34 4.35 1.10
CA PRO A 56 -11.42 3.57 0.48
C PRO A 56 -10.98 2.69 -0.68
N ASP A 57 -10.01 3.14 -1.47
CA ASP A 57 -9.43 2.41 -2.59
C ASP A 57 -8.59 1.21 -2.15
N LEU A 58 -7.84 1.35 -1.03
CA LEU A 58 -7.10 0.23 -0.45
C LEU A 58 -8.03 -0.79 0.21
N ASP A 59 -9.15 -0.32 0.78
CA ASP A 59 -10.19 -1.17 1.35
C ASP A 59 -10.93 -1.97 0.28
N GLU A 60 -11.29 -1.32 -0.84
CA GLU A 60 -11.87 -1.99 -2.00
C GLU A 60 -10.91 -3.03 -2.58
N LEU A 61 -9.63 -2.72 -2.72
CA LEU A 61 -8.62 -3.66 -3.22
C LEU A 61 -8.45 -4.88 -2.30
N MET A 62 -8.62 -4.71 -0.98
CA MET A 62 -8.63 -5.84 -0.04
C MET A 62 -9.90 -6.69 -0.16
N MET A 63 -11.06 -6.06 -0.37
CA MET A 63 -12.34 -6.77 -0.53
C MET A 63 -12.45 -7.50 -1.87
N LYS A 64 -11.90 -6.89 -2.92
CA LYS A 64 -11.90 -7.41 -4.29
C LYS A 64 -10.47 -7.38 -4.86
N PRO A 65 -9.65 -8.38 -4.51
CA PRO A 65 -8.29 -8.45 -5.02
C PRO A 65 -8.27 -8.60 -6.55
N GLU A 66 -7.48 -7.77 -7.21
CA GLU A 66 -7.28 -7.80 -8.65
C GLU A 66 -5.80 -7.66 -9.02
N PRO A 67 -5.37 -8.17 -10.20
CA PRO A 67 -4.01 -7.94 -10.68
C PRO A 67 -3.76 -6.44 -10.88
N LEU A 68 -2.55 -5.99 -10.56
CA LEU A 68 -2.15 -4.59 -10.69
C LEU A 68 -0.98 -4.43 -11.65
N GLU A 69 -1.00 -3.35 -12.43
CA GLU A 69 0.12 -2.92 -13.24
C GLU A 69 0.91 -1.84 -12.51
N PHE A 70 2.21 -2.07 -12.31
CA PHE A 70 3.13 -1.10 -11.74
C PHE A 70 4.04 -0.54 -12.82
N ILE A 71 3.91 0.75 -13.09
CA ILE A 71 4.80 1.46 -13.99
C ILE A 71 5.82 2.21 -13.14
N PHE A 72 7.09 1.85 -13.28
CA PHE A 72 8.20 2.48 -12.58
C PHE A 72 9.08 3.25 -13.54
N GLU A 73 9.48 4.45 -13.15
CA GLU A 73 10.59 5.19 -13.73
C GLU A 73 11.76 5.16 -12.74
N LEU A 74 12.89 4.55 -13.14
CA LEU A 74 14.09 4.53 -12.30
C LEU A 74 14.90 5.80 -12.54
N VAL A 75 14.85 6.74 -11.59
CA VAL A 75 15.48 8.06 -11.75
C VAL A 75 16.99 8.03 -11.50
N ARG A 76 17.45 7.34 -10.44
CA ARG A 76 18.87 7.27 -10.02
C ARG A 76 19.18 5.95 -9.33
#